data_AF-A0A8T4H834-F1
#
_entry.id   AF-A0A8T4H834-F1
#
_cell.length_a   1.000
_cell.length_b   1.000
_cell.length_c   1.000
_cell.angle_alpha   90.00
_cell.angle_beta   90.00
_cell.angle_gamma   90.00
#
_symmetry.space_group_name_H-M   'P 1'
#
loop_
_entity.id
_entity.type
_entity.pdbx_description
1 polymer ?
#
loop_
_entity_poly.entity_id
_entity_poly.type
_entity_poly.pdbx_seq_one_letter_code
_entity_poly.pdbx_strand_id
1 'polypeptide(L)'
;MLDAELDSHLDNEKHEKTLSGNYRNEHGIKKIKSSFGASEINVLRDREGSFEPALVPRRHNIIDGLENIIISFYAKGMSVSDIKGVLSNHR
;
A
#
# COMPACT_ATOMS: atom_id res chain seq x y z
N MET A 1 -10.96 9.13 -0.26
CA MET A 1 -10.17 8.74 0.93
C MET A 1 -8.68 8.92 0.69
N LEU A 2 -8.09 8.30 -0.33
CA LEU A 2 -6.66 8.48 -0.64
C LEU A 2 -6.31 9.90 -1.12
N ASP A 3 -7.20 10.56 -1.86
CA ASP A 3 -7.02 11.98 -2.22
C ASP A 3 -6.94 12.84 -0.96
N ALA A 4 -7.90 12.69 -0.03
CA ALA A 4 -7.95 13.48 1.19
C ALA A 4 -6.67 13.39 2.05
N GLU A 5 -5.97 12.24 2.06
CA GLU A 5 -4.68 12.12 2.74
C GLU A 5 -3.60 12.98 2.07
N LEU A 6 -3.54 12.98 0.73
CA LEU A 6 -2.57 13.78 -0.01
C LEU A 6 -2.92 15.28 0.04
N ASP A 7 -4.21 15.61 0.04
CA ASP A 7 -4.72 16.98 0.22
C ASP A 7 -4.38 17.52 1.61
N SER A 8 -4.29 16.67 2.64
CA SER A 8 -3.81 17.08 3.96
C SER A 8 -2.29 17.20 4.04
N HIS A 9 -1.54 16.52 3.18
CA HIS A 9 -0.07 16.57 3.14
C HIS A 9 0.44 17.74 2.29
N LEU A 10 -0.26 18.07 1.22
CA LEU A 10 0.01 19.23 0.39
C LEU A 10 -0.87 20.37 0.87
N ASP A 11 -0.28 21.48 1.33
CA ASP A 11 -1.02 22.70 1.73
C ASP A 11 -1.74 23.41 0.56
N ASN A 12 -2.01 22.72 -0.54
CA ASN A 12 -2.55 23.28 -1.78
C ASN A 12 -3.60 22.34 -2.39
N GLU A 13 -4.69 22.93 -2.87
CA GLU A 13 -5.71 22.19 -3.59
C GLU A 13 -5.27 21.80 -5.00
N LYS A 14 -6.03 20.89 -5.62
CA LYS A 14 -5.79 20.42 -6.97
C LYS A 14 -5.79 21.60 -7.96
N HIS A 15 -4.64 21.86 -8.58
CA HIS A 15 -4.36 22.97 -9.52
C HIS A 15 -4.04 24.35 -8.91
N GLU A 16 -3.82 24.42 -7.60
CA GLU A 16 -3.31 25.64 -6.98
C GLU A 16 -1.78 25.77 -7.12
N LYS A 17 -1.27 26.99 -7.26
CA LYS A 17 0.17 27.25 -7.41
C LYS A 17 0.88 26.98 -6.08
N THR A 18 1.72 25.95 -6.05
CA THR A 18 2.48 25.61 -4.85
C THR A 18 3.63 26.58 -4.61
N LEU A 19 3.74 27.08 -3.38
CA LEU A 19 4.84 27.95 -2.94
C LEU A 19 6.14 27.17 -2.71
N SER A 20 6.05 25.87 -2.39
CA SER A 20 7.19 25.04 -1.97
C SER A 20 7.79 24.16 -3.08
N GLY A 21 7.31 24.27 -4.33
CA GLY A 21 7.83 23.50 -5.47
C GLY A 21 7.41 22.02 -5.53
N ASN A 22 6.82 21.46 -4.47
CA ASN A 22 6.21 20.13 -4.50
C ASN A 22 4.77 20.21 -5.04
N TYR A 23 4.30 19.16 -5.71
CA TYR A 23 2.96 19.10 -6.29
C TYR A 23 2.50 17.66 -6.46
N ARG A 24 1.20 17.48 -6.70
CA ARG A 24 0.63 16.17 -7.00
C ARG A 24 1.20 15.62 -8.30
N ASN A 25 1.72 14.41 -8.25
CA ASN A 25 2.10 13.65 -9.44
C ASN A 25 0.90 12.82 -9.92
N GLU A 26 0.99 12.34 -11.17
CA GLU A 26 -0.02 11.44 -11.73
C GLU A 26 -0.21 10.18 -10.89
N HIS A 27 -1.38 9.57 -11.01
CA HIS A 27 -1.78 8.40 -10.23
C HIS A 27 -0.88 7.20 -10.56
N GLY A 28 -0.31 6.57 -9.52
CA GLY A 28 0.38 5.30 -9.64
C GLY A 28 -0.59 4.14 -9.43
N ILE A 29 -0.54 3.12 -10.28
CA ILE A 29 -1.34 1.89 -10.10
C ILE A 29 -0.66 1.02 -9.05
N LYS A 30 -1.41 0.60 -8.03
CA LYS A 30 -0.94 -0.37 -7.03
C LYS A 30 -1.88 -1.58 -6.99
N LYS A 31 -1.29 -2.77 -7.12
CA LYS A 31 -1.97 -4.05 -6.91
C LYS A 31 -1.95 -4.42 -5.44
N ILE A 32 -3.12 -4.44 -4.82
CA ILE A 32 -3.30 -4.88 -3.43
C ILE A 32 -3.92 -6.28 -3.46
N LYS A 33 -3.38 -7.19 -2.66
CA LYS A 33 -3.99 -8.50 -2.45
C LYS A 33 -4.78 -8.45 -1.17
N SER A 34 -6.10 -8.58 -1.30
CA SER A 34 -7.01 -8.64 -0.17
C SER A 34 -7.57 -10.04 0.07
N SER A 35 -8.23 -10.27 1.21
CA SER A 35 -8.95 -11.51 1.51
C SER A 35 -10.12 -11.77 0.55
N PHE A 36 -10.54 -10.72 -0.17
CA PHE A 36 -11.56 -10.76 -1.22
C PHE A 36 -10.96 -10.91 -2.63
N GLY A 37 -9.64 -11.07 -2.74
CA GLY A 37 -8.91 -11.18 -4.00
C GLY A 37 -8.00 -10.00 -4.31
N ALA A 38 -7.35 -10.06 -5.48
CA ALA A 38 -6.48 -9.00 -5.95
C ALA A 38 -7.30 -7.84 -6.54
N SER A 39 -7.02 -6.62 -6.08
CA SER A 39 -7.65 -5.40 -6.58
C SER A 39 -6.57 -4.40 -6.99
N GLU A 40 -6.86 -3.64 -8.05
CA GLU A 40 -6.04 -2.54 -8.51
C GLU A 40 -6.63 -1.24 -7.99
N ILE A 41 -5.80 -0.45 -7.31
CA ILE A 41 -6.17 0.88 -6.84
C ILE A 41 -5.23 1.93 -7.41
N ASN A 42 -5.77 3.14 -7.58
CA ASN A 42 -5.00 4.31 -7.95
C ASN A 42 -4.51 5.00 -6.68
N VAL A 43 -3.20 5.17 -6.55
CA VAL A 43 -2.57 5.80 -5.40
C VAL A 43 -1.89 7.08 -5.87
N LEU A 44 -2.21 8.19 -5.20
CA LEU A 44 -1.58 9.46 -5.50
C LEU A 44 -0.20 9.53 -4.82
N ARG A 45 0.70 10.29 -5.45
CA ARG A 45 2.04 10.57 -4.92
C ARG A 45 2.34 12.04 -5.12
N ASP A 46 3.16 12.59 -4.25
CA ASP A 46 3.78 13.89 -4.45
C ASP A 46 5.00 13.77 -5.38
N ARG A 47 5.39 14.88 -6.02
CA ARG A 47 6.51 14.96 -6.96
C ARG A 47 7.84 14.67 -6.27
N GLU A 48 8.02 15.18 -5.06
CA GLU A 48 9.26 14.99 -4.27
C GLU A 48 9.33 13.61 -3.62
N GLY A 49 8.21 12.87 -3.56
CA GLY A 49 8.15 11.57 -2.93
C GLY A 49 8.29 11.62 -1.40
N SER A 50 7.95 12.75 -0.78
CA SER A 50 7.94 12.94 0.68
C SER A 50 6.69 12.34 1.36
N PHE A 51 5.60 12.15 0.62
CA PHE A 51 4.32 11.71 1.16
C PHE A 51 4.31 10.22 1.52
N GLU A 52 3.98 9.89 2.77
CA GLU A 52 3.73 8.52 3.24
C GLU A 52 2.23 8.31 3.51
N PRO A 53 1.50 7.57 2.64
CA PRO A 53 0.08 7.31 2.85
C PRO A 53 -0.12 6.38 4.05
N ALA A 54 -1.06 6.72 4.92
CA ALA A 54 -1.38 5.92 6.11
C ALA A 54 -2.28 4.73 5.75
N LEU A 55 -3.31 4.95 4.93
CA LEU A 55 -4.24 3.91 4.47
C LEU A 55 -3.55 2.82 3.63
N VAL A 56 -2.56 3.20 2.82
CA VAL A 56 -1.88 2.28 1.90
C VAL A 56 -0.37 2.53 1.96
N PRO A 57 0.33 1.92 2.93
CA PRO A 57 1.74 2.19 3.16
C PRO A 57 2.61 1.87 1.93
N ARG A 58 3.73 2.58 1.80
CA ARG A 58 4.70 2.29 0.74
C ARG A 58 5.20 0.86 0.86
N ARG A 59 5.34 0.19 -0.31
CA ARG A 59 5.85 -1.19 -0.43
C ARG A 59 5.03 -2.26 0.30
N HIS A 60 3.87 -1.93 0.85
CA HIS A 60 2.98 -2.88 1.52
C HIS A 60 1.84 -3.31 0.59
N ASN A 61 1.87 -4.54 0.07
CA ASN A 61 0.88 -5.06 -0.89
C ASN A 61 -0.05 -6.12 -0.28
N ILE A 62 0.12 -6.38 1.01
CA ILE A 62 -0.51 -7.45 1.78
C ILE A 62 -1.43 -6.78 2.81
N ILE A 63 -2.57 -7.39 3.15
CA ILE A 63 -3.41 -6.87 4.24
C ILE A 63 -2.84 -7.31 5.59
N ASP A 64 -2.98 -6.43 6.58
CA ASP A 64 -2.88 -6.75 7.99
C ASP A 64 -3.59 -8.07 8.33
N GLY A 65 -2.83 -9.03 8.88
CA GLY A 65 -3.32 -10.34 9.29
C GLY A 65 -2.60 -11.53 8.65
N LEU A 66 -2.11 -11.40 7.42
CA LEU A 66 -1.30 -12.46 6.79
C LEU A 66 0.03 -12.67 7.53
N GLU A 67 0.62 -11.59 8.05
CA GLU A 67 1.84 -11.63 8.84
C GLU A 67 1.68 -12.51 10.08
N ASN A 68 0.56 -12.38 10.80
CA ASN A 68 0.26 -13.20 11.98
C ASN A 68 0.14 -14.69 11.63
N ILE A 69 -0.46 -15.00 10.48
CA ILE A 69 -0.57 -16.37 9.96
C ILE A 69 0.83 -16.93 9.64
N ILE A 70 1.67 -16.15 8.95
CA ILE A 70 3.05 -16.51 8.63
C ILE A 70 3.86 -16.76 9.91
N ILE A 71 3.78 -15.86 10.90
CA ILE A 71 4.44 -16.02 12.20
C ILE A 71 3.98 -17.30 12.90
N SER A 72 2.66 -17.60 12.87
CA SER A 72 2.11 -18.82 13.46
C SER A 72 2.64 -20.09 12.80
N PHE A 73 2.87 -20.07 11.48
CA PHE A 73 3.43 -21.22 10.77
C PHE A 73 4.91 -21.41 11.05
N TYR A 74 5.69 -20.32 11.16
CA TYR A 74 7.06 -20.40 11.63
C TYR A 74 7.13 -20.95 13.06
N ALA A 75 6.23 -20.50 13.95
CA ALA A 75 6.15 -21.02 15.32
C ALA A 75 5.79 -22.51 15.36
N LYS A 76 5.03 -23.00 14.38
CA LYS A 76 4.72 -24.43 14.18
C LYS A 76 5.84 -25.23 13.51
N GLY A 77 6.98 -24.60 13.19
CA GLY A 77 8.14 -25.26 12.58
C GLY A 77 7.99 -25.56 11.08
N MET A 78 7.07 -24.91 10.39
CA MET A 78 6.91 -25.07 8.94
C MET A 78 8.06 -24.40 8.18
N SER A 79 8.55 -25.05 7.11
CA SER A 79 9.58 -24.45 6.27
C SER A 79 9.02 -23.31 5.41
N VAL A 80 9.89 -22.42 4.95
CA VAL A 80 9.50 -21.31 4.05
C VAL A 80 8.81 -21.83 2.79
N SER A 81 9.25 -22.99 2.27
CA SER A 81 8.63 -23.65 1.12
C SER A 81 7.22 -24.15 1.43
N ASP A 82 7.00 -24.73 2.60
CA ASP A 82 5.68 -25.24 3.01
C ASP A 82 4.70 -24.08 3.25
N ILE A 83 5.15 -23.02 3.92
CA ILE A 83 4.38 -21.79 4.13
C ILE A 83 3.97 -21.20 2.77
N LYS A 84 4.93 -21.09 1.84
CA LYS A 84 4.65 -20.61 0.48
C LYS A 84 3.64 -21.50 -0.24
N GLY A 85 3.75 -22.82 -0.10
CA GLY A 85 2.80 -23.78 -0.65
C GLY A 85 1.38 -23.56 -0.16
N VAL A 86 1.21 -23.48 1.16
CA VAL A 86 -0.09 -23.22 1.82
C VAL A 86 -0.68 -21.88 1.37
N LEU A 87 0.13 -20.83 1.33
CA LEU A 87 -0.31 -19.50 0.90
C LEU A 87 -0.63 -19.42 -0.60
N SER A 88 0.04 -20.22 -1.43
CA SER A 88 -0.22 -20.27 -2.88
C SER A 88 -1.48 -21.05 -3.27
N ASN A 89 -1.91 -21.98 -2.42
CA ASN A 89 -3.12 -22.79 -2.64
C ASN A 89 -4.42 -22.06 -2.26
N HIS A 90 -4.34 -20.94 -1.55
CA HIS A 90 -5.49 -20.09 -1.21
C HIS A 90 -5.68 -18.91 -2.18
N ARG A 91 -5.43 -19.11 -3.48
CA ARG A 91 -5.76 -18.12 -4.52
C ARG A 91 -7.25 -18.07 -4.85
#